data_AF-A0A845QW16-F1
#
_entry.id   AF-A0A845QW16-F1
#
_cell.length_a   1.000
_cell.length_b   1.000
_cell.length_c   1.000
_cell.angle_alpha   90.00
_cell.angle_beta   90.00
_cell.angle_gamma   90.00
#
_symmetry.space_group_name_H-M   'P 1'
#
loop_
_entity.id
_entity.type
_entity.pdbx_description
1 polymer ?
#
loop_
_entity_poly.entity_id
_entity_poly.type
_entity_poly.pdbx_seq_one_letter_code
_entity_poly.pdbx_strand_id
1 'polypeptide(L)'
;MQKEVLSLLDSIVTKMGRIISKKNYNKEKHKDSFTYRVIYNDSLILLKEIEPYLVIDRKKSRAKLILQKYKKITPRNGKYNDELRKRKEQFYKEFMAL
;
A
#
# COMPACT_ATOMS: atom_id res chain seq x y z
N MET A 1 17.72 15.69 3.16
CA MET A 1 16.37 15.76 3.76
C MET A 1 15.42 14.63 3.33
N GLN A 2 14.93 14.56 2.08
CA GLN A 2 13.85 13.61 1.73
C GLN A 2 14.23 12.12 1.85
N LYS A 3 15.49 11.77 1.52
CA LYS A 3 16.03 10.41 1.70
C LYS A 3 16.27 10.05 3.17
N GLU A 4 16.71 11.01 3.98
CA GLU A 4 17.02 10.79 5.41
C GLU A 4 15.76 10.53 6.23
N VAL A 5 14.66 11.27 5.98
CA VAL A 5 13.37 11.04 6.63
C VAL A 5 12.84 9.63 6.31
N LEU A 6 12.94 9.21 5.05
CA LEU A 6 12.54 7.86 4.64
C LEU A 6 13.45 6.80 5.27
N SER A 7 14.75 7.07 5.37
CA SER A 7 15.73 6.19 6.03
C SER A 7 15.40 6.00 7.50
N LEU A 8 14.97 7.05 8.19
CA LEU A 8 14.51 7.00 9.58
C LEU A 8 13.25 6.13 9.72
N LEU A 9 12.26 6.30 8.84
CA LEU A 9 11.04 5.48 8.82
C LEU A 9 11.35 3.98 8.66
N ASP A 10 12.25 3.64 7.75
CA ASP A 10 12.63 2.26 7.46
C ASP A 10 13.44 1.61 8.59
N SER A 11 14.45 2.33 9.10
CA SER A 11 15.39 1.79 10.10
C SER A 11 14.87 1.81 11.53
N ILE A 12 14.01 2.77 11.89
CA ILE A 12 13.60 3.01 13.29
C ILE A 12 12.15 2.60 13.55
N VAL A 13 11.23 2.82 12.60
CA VAL A 13 9.80 2.81 12.91
C VAL A 13 9.11 1.50 12.53
N THR A 14 9.36 0.96 11.34
CA THR A 14 8.57 -0.18 10.83
C THR A 14 9.38 -1.46 10.64
N LYS A 15 10.64 -1.38 10.20
CA LYS A 15 11.46 -2.54 9.75
C LYS A 15 10.78 -3.45 8.72
N MET A 16 9.73 -2.96 8.05
CA MET A 16 8.84 -3.72 7.16
C MET A 16 8.97 -3.33 5.68
N GLY A 17 9.65 -2.22 5.38
CA GLY A 17 9.70 -1.66 4.04
C GLY A 17 11.08 -1.66 3.43
N ARG A 18 11.17 -1.03 2.26
CA ARG A 18 12.42 -0.68 1.59
C ARG A 18 12.27 0.66 0.89
N ILE A 19 13.34 1.43 0.87
CA ILE A 19 13.41 2.67 0.10
C ILE A 19 13.96 2.37 -1.29
N ILE A 20 13.19 2.73 -2.30
CA ILE A 20 13.54 2.53 -3.70
C ILE A 20 13.78 3.90 -4.33
N SER A 21 14.92 4.06 -5.00
CA SER A 21 15.19 5.24 -5.84
C SER A 21 14.53 5.06 -7.21
N LYS A 22 13.91 6.13 -7.70
CA LYS A 22 13.44 6.18 -9.09
C LYS A 22 14.56 6.72 -9.96
N LYS A 23 14.77 6.05 -11.10
CA LYS A 23 15.73 6.55 -12.10
C LYS A 23 15.24 7.89 -12.62
N ASN A 24 16.10 8.89 -12.51
CA ASN A 24 15.86 10.22 -13.04
C ASN A 24 16.39 10.28 -14.48
N TYR A 25 15.47 10.36 -15.44
CA TYR A 25 15.80 10.40 -16.88
C TYR A 25 16.11 11.81 -17.38
N ASN A 26 15.81 12.87 -16.61
CA ASN A 26 16.11 14.26 -16.96
C ASN A 26 16.59 15.01 -15.71
N LYS A 27 17.88 14.87 -15.42
CA LYS A 27 18.52 15.41 -14.20
C LYS A 27 18.57 16.93 -14.13
N GLU A 28 18.54 17.61 -15.27
CA GLU A 28 18.52 19.07 -15.33
C GLU A 28 17.15 19.62 -14.89
N LYS A 29 16.07 18.91 -15.24
CA LYS A 29 14.69 19.34 -14.96
C LYS A 29 14.08 18.76 -13.69
N HIS A 30 14.54 17.58 -13.26
CA HIS A 30 13.90 16.82 -12.18
C HIS A 30 14.87 16.52 -11.04
N LYS A 31 14.34 16.54 -9.82
CA LYS A 31 15.04 16.08 -8.62
C LYS A 31 14.92 14.57 -8.48
N ASP A 32 15.91 13.97 -7.81
CA ASP A 32 15.85 12.56 -7.47
C ASP A 32 14.66 12.26 -6.55
N SER A 33 13.96 11.16 -6.82
CA SER A 33 12.77 10.75 -6.10
C SER A 33 12.98 9.39 -5.44
N PHE A 34 12.53 9.28 -4.20
CA PHE A 34 12.60 8.07 -3.40
C PHE A 34 11.19 7.63 -3.02
N THR A 35 10.94 6.33 -2.95
CA THR A 35 9.66 5.75 -2.57
C THR A 35 9.89 4.72 -1.48
N TYR A 36 9.22 4.89 -0.34
CA TYR A 36 9.14 3.84 0.68
C TYR A 36 8.06 2.83 0.26
N ARG A 37 8.46 1.57 0.10
CA ARG A 37 7.61 0.49 -0.39
C ARG A 37 7.52 -0.61 0.66
N VAL A 38 6.29 -0.94 1.04
CA VAL A 38 5.95 -2.10 1.88
C VAL A 38 5.11 -3.05 1.03
N ILE A 39 5.43 -4.34 1.07
CA ILE A 39 4.81 -5.36 0.21
C ILE A 39 4.30 -6.53 1.04
N TYR A 40 3.52 -7.41 0.43
CA TYR A 40 2.98 -8.62 1.05
C TYR A 40 2.17 -8.34 2.32
N ASN A 41 2.21 -9.24 3.30
CA ASN A 41 1.44 -9.13 4.54
C ASN A 41 1.88 -7.95 5.39
N ASP A 42 3.14 -7.56 5.33
CA ASP A 42 3.67 -6.41 6.07
C ASP A 42 2.92 -5.13 5.72
N SER A 43 2.47 -5.00 4.47
CA SER A 43 1.64 -3.86 4.06
C SER A 43 0.29 -3.82 4.77
N LEU A 44 -0.29 -4.98 5.10
CA LEU A 44 -1.56 -5.06 5.83
C LEU A 44 -1.36 -4.86 7.32
N ILE A 45 -0.25 -5.33 7.89
CA ILE A 45 0.11 -5.10 9.29
C ILE A 45 0.28 -3.59 9.50
N LEU A 46 1.12 -2.96 8.69
CA LEU A 46 1.33 -1.51 8.75
C LEU A 46 0.02 -0.75 8.51
N LEU A 47 -0.77 -1.15 7.51
CA LEU A 47 -2.06 -0.48 7.23
C LEU A 47 -3.00 -0.54 8.43
N LYS A 48 -3.01 -1.66 9.18
CA LYS A 48 -3.81 -1.83 10.40
C LYS A 48 -3.36 -0.90 11.52
N GLU A 49 -2.05 -0.71 11.67
CA GLU A 49 -1.48 0.19 12.69
C GLU A 49 -1.76 1.66 12.38
N ILE A 50 -1.70 2.06 11.11
CA ILE A 50 -1.88 3.46 10.72
C ILE A 50 -3.35 3.87 10.51
N GLU A 51 -4.25 2.93 10.23
CA GLU A 51 -5.67 3.21 9.92
C GLU A 51 -6.36 4.14 10.95
N PRO A 52 -6.18 3.95 12.28
CA PRO A 52 -6.80 4.82 13.27
C PRO A 52 -6.41 6.29 13.12
N TYR A 53 -5.16 6.53 12.67
CA TYR A 53 -4.54 7.84 12.54
C TYR A 53 -4.75 8.47 11.15
N LEU A 54 -5.40 7.78 10.20
CA LEU A 54 -5.74 8.37 8.92
C LEU A 54 -6.82 9.45 9.09
N VAL A 55 -6.48 10.68 8.71
CA VAL A 55 -7.38 11.85 8.81
C VAL A 55 -8.25 12.00 7.56
N ILE A 56 -7.72 11.65 6.38
CA ILE A 56 -8.46 11.78 5.12
C ILE A 56 -9.49 10.65 5.02
N ASP A 57 -10.77 10.99 5.09
CA ASP A 57 -11.89 10.04 5.12
C ASP A 57 -11.81 9.00 3.99
N ARG A 58 -11.55 9.46 2.76
CA ARG A 58 -11.37 8.57 1.61
C ARG A 58 -10.26 7.53 1.83
N LYS A 59 -9.13 7.93 2.40
CA LYS A 59 -8.01 7.01 2.70
C LYS A 59 -8.39 6.06 3.84
N LYS A 60 -9.08 6.55 4.86
CA LYS A 60 -9.53 5.75 6.01
C LYS A 60 -10.55 4.69 5.60
N SER A 61 -11.59 5.07 4.84
CA SER A 61 -12.60 4.16 4.30
C SER A 61 -11.99 3.08 3.41
N ARG A 62 -11.05 3.46 2.54
CA ARG A 62 -10.29 2.52 1.70
C ARG A 62 -9.44 1.56 2.53
N ALA A 63 -8.75 2.07 3.56
CA ALA A 63 -7.96 1.23 4.46
C ALA A 63 -8.82 0.20 5.19
N LYS A 64 -9.97 0.62 5.74
CA LYS A 64 -10.95 -0.28 6.37
C LYS A 64 -11.43 -1.36 5.40
N LEU A 65 -11.79 -0.99 4.17
CA LEU A 65 -12.25 -1.93 3.16
C LEU A 65 -11.18 -2.99 2.84
N ILE A 66 -9.92 -2.56 2.67
CA ILE A 66 -8.79 -3.47 2.44
C ILE A 66 -8.63 -4.44 3.61
N LEU A 67 -8.54 -3.92 4.85
CA LEU A 67 -8.33 -4.73 6.05
C LEU A 67 -9.45 -5.76 6.28
N GLN A 68 -10.68 -5.42 5.93
CA GLN A 68 -11.84 -6.30 6.14
C GLN A 68 -12.02 -7.36 5.05
N LYS A 69 -11.77 -7.00 3.78
CA LYS A 69 -12.17 -7.83 2.63
C LYS A 69 -11.00 -8.44 1.86
N TYR A 70 -9.85 -7.78 1.74
CA TYR A 70 -8.78 -8.17 0.81
C TYR A 70 -8.34 -9.63 0.99
N LYS A 71 -8.03 -10.04 2.23
CA LYS A 71 -7.58 -11.42 2.50
C LYS A 71 -8.64 -12.50 2.26
N LYS A 72 -9.93 -12.14 2.34
CA LYS A 72 -11.04 -13.07 2.11
C LYS A 72 -11.24 -13.37 0.63
N ILE A 73 -10.83 -12.45 -0.24
CA ILE A 73 -11.05 -12.53 -1.70
C ILE A 73 -9.78 -12.89 -2.48
N THR A 74 -8.59 -12.72 -1.90
CA THR A 74 -7.31 -13.05 -2.56
C THR A 74 -6.78 -14.41 -2.10
N PRO A 75 -6.82 -15.46 -2.96
CA PRO A 75 -6.22 -16.74 -2.65
C PRO A 75 -4.69 -16.63 -2.61
N ARG A 76 -4.05 -17.41 -1.71
CA ARG A 76 -2.58 -17.40 -1.53
C ARG A 76 -1.82 -17.84 -2.78
N ASN A 77 -2.36 -18.80 -3.54
CA ASN A 77 -1.74 -19.35 -4.75
C ASN A 77 -2.11 -18.58 -6.03
N GLY A 78 -2.90 -17.50 -5.94
CA GLY A 78 -3.36 -16.74 -7.10
C GLY A 78 -4.34 -17.47 -8.02
N LYS A 79 -4.83 -18.66 -7.67
CA LYS A 79 -5.81 -19.40 -8.46
C LYS A 79 -7.23 -18.95 -8.08
N TYR A 80 -7.84 -18.16 -8.94
CA TYR A 80 -9.22 -17.69 -8.78
C TYR A 80 -10.18 -18.61 -9.55
N ASN A 81 -11.22 -19.11 -8.87
CA ASN A 81 -12.41 -19.63 -9.52
C ASN A 81 -13.32 -18.48 -9.98
N ASP A 82 -14.35 -18.76 -10.78
CA ASP A 82 -15.19 -17.70 -11.37
C ASP A 82 -15.92 -16.87 -10.32
N GLU A 83 -16.32 -17.49 -9.21
CA GLU A 83 -16.93 -16.76 -8.10
C GLU A 83 -15.95 -15.79 -7.43
N LEU A 84 -14.72 -16.21 -7.15
CA LEU A 84 -13.67 -15.36 -6.58
C LEU A 84 -13.27 -14.25 -7.55
N ARG A 85 -13.28 -14.48 -8.86
CA ARG A 85 -13.06 -13.42 -9.86
C ARG A 85 -14.13 -12.34 -9.75
N LYS A 86 -15.41 -12.73 -9.73
CA LYS A 86 -16.53 -11.80 -9.55
C LYS A 86 -16.42 -11.03 -8.23
N ARG A 87 -16.08 -11.71 -7.13
CA ARG A 87 -15.87 -11.06 -5.82
C ARG A 87 -14.70 -10.07 -5.84
N LYS A 88 -13.60 -10.39 -6.53
CA LYS A 88 -12.45 -9.49 -6.70
C LYS A 88 -12.80 -8.26 -7.53
N GLU A 89 -13.53 -8.43 -8.63
CA GLU A 89 -14.01 -7.31 -9.45
C GLU A 89 -14.96 -6.41 -8.66
N GLN A 90 -15.88 -7.00 -7.90
CA GLN A 90 -16.79 -6.27 -7.05
C GLN A 90 -16.03 -5.47 -5.98
N PHE A 91 -15.04 -6.08 -5.32
CA PHE A 91 -14.17 -5.38 -4.38
C PHE A 91 -13.45 -4.18 -5.02
N TYR A 92 -12.96 -4.33 -6.25
CA TYR A 92 -12.31 -3.23 -6.96
C TYR A 92 -13.28 -2.08 -7.25
N LYS A 93 -14.50 -2.39 -7.69
CA LYS A 93 -15.56 -1.39 -7.92
C LYS A 93 -15.90 -0.65 -6.64
N GLU A 94 -16.12 -1.37 -5.54
CA GLU A 94 -16.35 -0.79 -4.20
C GLU A 94 -15.20 0.12 -3.77
N PHE A 95 -13.95 -0.33 -3.95
CA PHE A 95 -12.76 0.44 -3.57
C PHE A 95 -12.65 1.76 -4.36
N MET A 96 -12.97 1.73 -5.65
CA MET A 96 -12.87 2.92 -6.52
C MET A 96 -14.01 3.91 -6.29
N ALA A 97 -15.18 3.42 -5.89
CA ALA A 97 -16.34 4.25 -5.55
C ALA A 97 -16.16 5.03 -4.23
N LEU A 98 -15.29 4.56 -3.32
CA LEU A 98 -14.82 5.30 -2.14
C LEU A 98 -13.85 6.41 -2.53
#